data_AF-A0A3D6A6C4-F1
#
_entry.id   AF-A0A3D6A6C4-F1
#
_cell.length_a   1.000
_cell.length_b   1.000
_cell.length_c   1.000
_cell.angle_alpha   90.00
_cell.angle_beta   90.00
_cell.angle_gamma   90.00
#
_symmetry.space_group_name_H-M   'P 1'
#
loop_
_entity.id
_entity.type
_entity.pdbx_description
1 polymer ?
#
loop_
_entity_poly.entity_id
_entity_poly.type
_entity_poly.pdbx_seq_one_letter_code
_entity_poly.pdbx_strand_id
1 'polypeptide(L)'
;MFSNNLIKFLILSLSFLICFQAHSEISNPSKHSLKVYDSLIAPVFEARCLHCHGENKDKGKLRMDKKELLLKGGRSAGNEIIVKGDTEASELIYRITLPKNDEEAMPPIEEGKPHHPIT
;
A
#
# COMPACT_ATOMS: atom_id res chain seq x y z
N MET A 1 -10.89 44.90 43.27
CA MET A 1 -10.03 43.85 43.87
C MET A 1 -10.82 42.56 43.89
N PHE A 2 -10.59 41.66 42.93
CA PHE A 2 -11.27 40.36 42.90
C PHE A 2 -10.65 39.45 43.98
N SER A 3 -11.49 38.80 44.77
CA SER A 3 -11.06 37.90 45.85
C SER A 3 -10.17 36.78 45.30
N ASN A 4 -9.06 36.48 45.99
CA ASN A 4 -8.12 35.39 45.66
C ASN A 4 -8.82 34.02 45.51
N ASN A 5 -9.99 33.86 46.11
CA ASN A 5 -10.78 32.64 45.99
C ASN A 5 -11.42 32.53 44.61
N LEU A 6 -11.86 33.63 44.00
CA LEU A 6 -12.46 33.65 42.67
C LEU A 6 -11.43 33.30 41.58
N ILE A 7 -10.19 33.79 41.73
CA ILE A 7 -9.08 33.47 40.83
C ILE A 7 -8.69 31.98 40.96
N LYS A 8 -8.67 31.44 42.17
CA LYS A 8 -8.42 29.99 42.40
C LYS A 8 -9.49 29.11 41.75
N PHE A 9 -10.77 29.47 41.85
CA PHE A 9 -11.86 28.73 41.20
C PHE A 9 -11.77 28.77 39.67
N LEU A 10 -11.40 29.91 39.09
CA LEU A 10 -11.19 30.06 37.64
C LEU A 10 -10.00 29.24 37.11
N ILE A 11 -8.90 29.17 37.87
CA ILE A 11 -7.73 28.36 37.48
C ILE A 11 -8.05 26.87 37.60
N LEU A 12 -8.77 26.45 38.65
CA LEU A 12 -9.12 25.04 38.87
C LEU A 12 -10.08 24.51 37.81
N SER A 13 -11.05 25.32 37.38
CA SER A 13 -12.01 24.94 36.32
C SER A 13 -11.35 24.90 34.93
N LEU A 14 -10.45 25.84 34.64
CA LEU A 14 -9.71 25.86 33.37
C LEU A 14 -8.75 24.66 33.25
N SER A 15 -8.12 24.26 34.36
CA SER A 15 -7.25 23.07 34.42
C SER A 15 -8.04 21.77 34.17
N PHE A 16 -9.26 21.69 34.71
CA PHE A 16 -10.14 20.55 34.51
C PHE A 16 -10.64 20.45 33.06
N LEU A 17 -10.93 21.59 32.42
CA LEU A 17 -11.29 21.66 31.00
C LEU A 17 -10.13 21.21 30.08
N ILE A 18 -8.90 21.63 30.38
CA ILE A 18 -7.71 21.25 29.60
C ILE A 18 -7.42 19.74 29.72
N CYS A 19 -7.59 19.16 30.92
CA CYS A 19 -7.45 17.71 31.11
C CYS A 19 -8.53 16.89 30.40
N PHE A 20 -9.76 17.41 30.25
CA PHE A 20 -10.83 16.71 29.53
C PHE A 20 -10.57 16.64 28.01
N GLN A 21 -10.01 17.70 27.43
CA GLN A 21 -9.68 17.75 26.00
C GLN A 21 -8.49 16.84 25.62
N ALA A 22 -7.55 16.60 26.55
CA ALA A 22 -6.39 15.75 26.29
C ALA A 22 -6.73 14.25 26.15
N HIS A 23 -7.87 13.80 26.70
CA HIS A 23 -8.28 12.38 26.63
C HIS A 23 -8.83 11.97 25.26
N SER A 24 -9.42 12.88 24.47
CA SER A 24 -10.07 12.54 23.20
C SER A 24 -9.12 12.31 22.02
N GLU A 25 -7.86 12.74 22.11
CA GLU A 25 -6.86 12.56 21.04
C GLU A 25 -6.31 11.12 20.97
N ILE A 26 -6.32 10.39 22.10
CA ILE A 26 -5.64 9.09 22.23
C ILE A 26 -6.54 7.94 21.72
N SER A 27 -7.87 8.09 21.79
CA SER A 27 -8.82 7.03 21.48
C SER A 27 -9.35 7.07 20.04
N ASN A 28 -8.76 7.86 19.14
CA ASN A 28 -9.24 7.94 17.76
C ASN A 28 -8.52 6.93 16.85
N PRO A 29 -9.08 5.73 16.59
CA PRO A 29 -8.46 4.73 15.72
C PRO A 29 -8.28 5.21 14.27
N SER A 30 -8.92 6.32 13.87
CA SER A 30 -8.81 6.86 12.52
C SER A 30 -7.49 7.60 12.24
N LYS A 31 -6.74 8.02 13.26
CA LYS A 31 -5.51 8.82 13.08
C LYS A 31 -4.36 8.03 12.44
N HIS A 32 -4.45 6.69 12.41
CA HIS A 32 -3.47 5.80 11.79
C HIS A 32 -4.08 4.84 10.75
N SER A 33 -5.09 5.28 9.99
CA SER A 33 -5.52 4.53 8.80
C SER A 33 -4.50 4.69 7.66
N LEU A 34 -3.39 3.96 7.73
CA LEU A 34 -2.45 3.89 6.62
C LEU A 34 -3.20 3.39 5.38
N LYS A 35 -3.06 4.12 4.26
CA LYS A 35 -3.48 3.61 2.96
C LYS A 35 -2.51 2.50 2.57
N VAL A 36 -2.83 1.28 3.00
CA VAL A 36 -1.96 0.09 2.88
C VAL A 36 -1.43 -0.07 1.46
N TYR A 37 -2.29 0.08 0.44
CA TYR A 37 -1.87 0.00 -0.95
C TYR A 37 -0.80 1.04 -1.29
N ASP A 38 -1.09 2.32 -1.05
CA ASP A 38 -0.17 3.42 -1.37
C ASP A 38 1.16 3.32 -0.60
N SER A 39 1.09 2.83 0.64
CA SER A 39 2.24 2.82 1.55
C SER A 39 3.14 1.59 1.39
N LEU A 40 2.55 0.42 1.08
CA LEU A 40 3.28 -0.87 1.09
C LEU A 40 3.31 -1.54 -0.28
N ILE A 41 2.25 -1.42 -1.08
CA ILE A 41 2.12 -2.19 -2.34
C ILE A 41 2.64 -1.39 -3.54
N ALA A 42 2.23 -0.12 -3.67
CA ALA A 42 2.65 0.73 -4.78
C ALA A 42 4.17 0.87 -4.90
N PRO A 43 4.96 1.05 -3.80
CA PRO A 43 6.42 1.11 -3.89
C PRO A 43 7.06 -0.18 -4.42
N VAL A 44 6.45 -1.34 -4.12
CA VAL A 44 6.93 -2.64 -4.62
C VAL A 44 6.70 -2.73 -6.13
N PHE A 45 5.52 -2.31 -6.62
CA PHE A 45 5.24 -2.28 -8.05
C PHE A 45 6.17 -1.31 -8.79
N GLU A 46 6.42 -0.12 -8.25
CA GLU A 46 7.37 0.84 -8.81
C GLU A 46 8.76 0.22 -8.98
N ALA A 47 9.26 -0.42 -7.93
CA ALA A 47 10.62 -0.97 -7.93
C ALA A 47 10.79 -2.23 -8.80
N ARG A 48 9.72 -3.02 -9.02
CA ARG A 48 9.84 -4.39 -9.58
C ARG A 48 9.03 -4.64 -10.85
N CYS A 49 7.94 -3.91 -11.05
CA CYS A 49 6.99 -4.19 -12.11
C CYS A 49 6.98 -3.11 -13.20
N LEU A 50 7.07 -1.83 -12.81
CA LEU A 50 6.82 -0.72 -13.75
C LEU A 50 7.91 -0.53 -14.81
N HIS A 51 9.11 -1.08 -14.62
CA HIS A 51 10.13 -1.06 -15.68
C HIS A 51 9.65 -1.77 -16.97
N CYS A 52 8.85 -2.84 -16.83
CA CYS A 52 8.30 -3.61 -17.94
C CYS A 52 6.80 -3.42 -18.18
N HIS A 53 6.06 -3.02 -17.15
CA HIS A 53 4.60 -2.87 -17.14
C HIS A 53 4.16 -1.47 -16.70
N GLY A 54 4.92 -0.43 -17.08
CA GLY A 54 4.66 0.96 -16.72
C GLY A 54 4.25 1.80 -17.92
N GLU A 55 4.26 3.12 -17.77
CA GLU A 55 3.82 4.05 -18.81
C GLU A 55 4.60 3.90 -20.12
N ASN A 56 5.93 3.75 -20.01
CA ASN A 56 6.83 3.68 -21.15
C ASN A 56 6.87 2.30 -21.83
N LYS A 57 6.41 1.24 -21.16
CA LYS A 57 6.53 -0.14 -21.63
C LYS A 57 5.38 -0.99 -21.12
N ASP A 58 4.69 -1.66 -22.05
CA ASP A 58 3.50 -2.47 -21.79
C ASP A 58 3.73 -3.94 -22.19
N LYS A 59 4.80 -4.58 -21.66
CA LYS A 59 5.06 -6.00 -21.96
C LYS A 59 3.83 -6.85 -21.62
N GLY A 60 3.50 -7.79 -22.50
CA GLY A 60 2.29 -8.59 -22.36
C GLY A 60 0.99 -7.76 -22.38
N LYS A 61 1.00 -6.52 -22.88
CA LYS A 61 -0.16 -5.59 -22.84
C LYS A 61 -0.71 -5.31 -21.44
N LEU A 62 0.11 -5.54 -20.41
CA LEU A 62 -0.21 -5.24 -19.02
C LEU A 62 0.39 -3.89 -18.62
N ARG A 63 -0.41 -3.06 -17.95
CA ARG A 63 -0.06 -1.75 -17.41
C ARG A 63 -0.40 -1.75 -15.91
N MET A 64 0.58 -1.52 -15.05
CA MET A 64 0.44 -1.58 -13.59
C MET A 64 0.62 -0.23 -12.88
N ASP A 65 0.96 0.82 -13.64
CA ASP A 65 1.19 2.19 -13.13
C ASP A 65 -0.11 2.92 -12.75
N LYS A 66 -1.26 2.45 -13.25
CA LYS A 66 -2.58 2.96 -12.89
C LYS A 66 -3.47 1.83 -12.44
N LYS A 67 -4.24 2.05 -11.37
CA LYS A 67 -5.10 1.03 -10.76
C LYS A 67 -6.10 0.44 -11.75
N GLU A 68 -6.72 1.27 -12.57
CA GLU A 68 -7.74 0.86 -13.54
C GLU A 68 -7.13 -0.02 -14.64
N LEU A 69 -5.90 0.32 -15.06
CA LEU A 69 -5.17 -0.44 -16.06
C LEU A 69 -4.63 -1.75 -15.49
N LEU A 70 -4.18 -1.74 -14.23
CA LEU A 70 -3.76 -2.94 -13.51
C LEU A 70 -4.92 -3.94 -13.49
N LEU A 71 -6.10 -3.51 -13.01
CA LEU A 71 -7.27 -4.37 -12.89
C LEU A 71 -7.86 -4.83 -14.23
N LYS A 72 -7.63 -4.07 -15.31
CA LYS A 72 -7.96 -4.51 -16.67
C LYS A 72 -7.14 -5.74 -17.10
N GLY A 73 -5.96 -5.93 -16.52
CA GLY A 73 -5.05 -7.01 -16.87
C GLY A 73 -4.36 -6.80 -18.22
N GLY A 74 -3.54 -7.79 -18.60
CA GLY A 74 -2.84 -7.81 -19.86
C GLY A 74 -3.38 -8.88 -20.82
N ARG A 75 -2.50 -9.35 -21.68
CA ARG A 75 -2.71 -10.49 -22.55
C ARG A 75 -2.50 -11.78 -21.76
N SER A 76 -3.50 -12.14 -20.96
CA SER A 76 -3.64 -13.48 -20.40
C SER A 76 -4.98 -14.04 -20.86
N ALA A 77 -4.96 -15.16 -21.58
CA ALA A 77 -6.18 -15.84 -21.98
C ALA A 77 -6.69 -16.64 -20.77
N GLY A 78 -7.68 -16.11 -20.05
CA GLY A 78 -8.50 -16.89 -19.11
C GLY A 78 -8.46 -16.47 -17.64
N ASN A 79 -7.46 -15.71 -17.17
CA ASN A 79 -7.34 -15.34 -15.75
C ASN A 79 -7.34 -13.82 -15.54
N GLU A 80 -8.03 -13.37 -14.49
CA GLU A 80 -7.93 -11.99 -14.01
C GLU A 80 -6.58 -11.76 -13.31
N ILE A 81 -6.03 -10.56 -13.47
CA ILE A 81 -4.75 -10.20 -12.85
C ILE A 81 -4.79 -10.28 -11.33
N ILE A 82 -5.93 -9.90 -10.74
CA ILE A 82 -6.19 -9.87 -9.30
C ILE A 82 -7.66 -10.24 -9.11
N VAL A 83 -7.91 -11.38 -8.46
CA VAL A 83 -9.24 -11.80 -8.02
C VAL A 83 -9.40 -11.41 -6.55
N LYS A 84 -10.42 -10.60 -6.25
CA LYS A 84 -10.64 -10.08 -4.90
C LYS A 84 -10.94 -11.23 -3.93
N GLY A 85 -10.04 -11.41 -2.96
CA GLY A 85 -10.20 -12.42 -1.89
C GLY A 85 -9.74 -13.82 -2.27
N ASP A 86 -9.19 -14.02 -3.48
CA ASP A 86 -8.69 -15.30 -3.95
C ASP A 86 -7.30 -15.11 -4.58
N THR A 87 -6.27 -15.41 -3.80
CA THR A 87 -4.88 -15.29 -4.24
C THR A 87 -4.50 -16.38 -5.25
N GLU A 88 -5.11 -17.56 -5.16
CA GLU A 88 -4.79 -18.70 -6.02
C GLU A 88 -5.37 -18.51 -7.43
N ALA A 89 -6.53 -17.87 -7.53
CA ALA A 89 -7.13 -17.49 -8.81
C ALA A 89 -6.51 -16.23 -9.44
N SER A 90 -5.62 -15.52 -8.72
CA SER A 90 -5.01 -14.28 -9.20
C SER A 90 -3.75 -14.55 -10.03
N GLU A 91 -3.77 -14.16 -11.31
CA GLU A 91 -2.62 -14.33 -12.22
C GLU A 91 -1.35 -13.66 -11.67
N LEU A 92 -1.47 -12.49 -11.02
CA LEU A 92 -0.34 -11.80 -10.42
C LEU A 92 0.42 -12.69 -9.43
N ILE A 93 -0.31 -13.44 -8.60
CA ILE A 93 0.29 -14.33 -7.59
C ILE A 93 0.93 -15.53 -8.28
N TYR A 94 0.23 -16.18 -9.21
CA TYR A 94 0.76 -17.28 -10.01
C TYR A 94 2.12 -16.91 -10.63
N ARG A 95 2.21 -15.79 -11.34
CA ARG A 95 3.43 -15.37 -12.04
C ARG A 95 4.63 -15.13 -11.13
N ILE A 96 4.42 -14.59 -9.92
CA ILE A 96 5.53 -14.24 -9.01
C ILE A 96 5.98 -15.41 -8.13
N THR A 97 5.17 -16.47 -8.02
CA THR A 97 5.48 -17.67 -7.24
C THR A 97 6.03 -18.82 -8.07
N LEU A 98 5.99 -18.73 -9.41
CA LEU A 98 6.61 -19.70 -10.31
C LEU A 98 8.12 -19.88 -10.05
N PRO A 99 8.67 -21.08 -10.32
CA PRO A 99 10.11 -21.31 -10.32
C PRO A 99 10.83 -20.29 -11.21
N LYS A 100 12.01 -19.81 -10.79
CA LYS A 100 12.70 -18.73 -11.50
C LYS A 100 13.12 -19.09 -12.92
N ASN A 101 13.33 -20.37 -13.20
CA ASN A 101 13.66 -20.88 -14.53
C ASN A 101 12.43 -21.12 -15.41
N ASP A 102 11.23 -20.85 -14.91
CA ASP A 102 10.00 -20.91 -15.70
C ASP A 102 9.92 -19.68 -16.62
N GLU A 103 9.54 -19.90 -17.88
CA GLU A 103 9.45 -18.82 -18.88
C GLU A 103 8.32 -17.83 -18.58
N GLU A 104 7.30 -18.26 -17.83
CA GLU A 104 6.18 -17.42 -17.41
C GLU A 104 6.47 -16.65 -16.12
N ALA A 105 7.53 -17.01 -15.38
CA ALA A 105 7.88 -16.39 -14.12
C ALA A 105 8.19 -14.90 -14.28
N MET A 106 7.71 -14.13 -13.31
CA MET A 106 7.98 -12.70 -13.21
C MET A 106 8.80 -12.38 -11.96
N PRO A 107 9.81 -11.49 -12.05
CA PRO A 107 10.33 -10.91 -13.29
C PRO A 107 11.08 -11.97 -14.14
N PRO A 108 11.18 -11.78 -15.46
CA PRO A 108 11.92 -12.70 -16.32
C PRO A 108 13.42 -12.67 -15.99
N ILE A 109 14.08 -13.81 -16.08
CA ILE A 109 15.54 -13.86 -16.00
C ILE A 109 16.11 -13.21 -17.27
N GLU A 110 16.96 -12.20 -17.09
CA GLU A 110 17.75 -11.64 -18.20
C GLU A 110 19.05 -12.42 -18.35
N GLU A 111 19.32 -12.93 -19.56
CA GLU A 111 20.56 -13.64 -19.87
C GLU A 111 21.79 -12.75 -19.61
N GLY A 112 22.80 -13.33 -18.95
CA GLY A 112 24.06 -12.65 -18.66
C GLY A 112 24.02 -11.63 -17.53
N LYS A 113 22.88 -11.43 -16.85
CA LYS A 113 22.79 -10.60 -15.64
C LYS A 113 22.62 -11.47 -14.40
N PRO A 114 23.37 -11.21 -13.31
CA PRO A 114 23.12 -11.86 -12.04
C PRO A 114 21.67 -11.59 -11.62
N HIS A 115 20.87 -12.65 -11.49
CA HIS A 115 19.60 -12.56 -10.80
C HIS A 115 19.93 -12.19 -9.36
N HIS A 116 19.71 -10.93 -8.98
CA HIS A 116 19.76 -10.53 -7.58
C HIS A 116 18.41 -10.90 -6.96
N PRO A 117 18.30 -12.03 -6.24
CA PRO A 117 17.14 -12.22 -5.39
C PRO A 117 17.18 -11.08 -4.37
N ILE A 118 16.08 -10.36 -4.26
CA ILE A 118 15.92 -9.37 -3.22
C ILE A 118 15.46 -10.15 -2.00
N THR A 119 16.45 -10.74 -1.33
CA THR A 119 16.43 -11.08 0.09
C THR A 119 17.48 -10.21 0.75
#